data_AF-A0A4Y2SUW1-F1
#
_entry.id   AF-A0A4Y2SUW1-F1
#
_cell.length_a   1.000
_cell.length_b   1.000
_cell.length_c   1.000
_cell.angle_alpha   90.00
_cell.angle_beta   90.00
_cell.angle_gamma   90.00
#
_symmetry.space_group_name_H-M   'P 1'
#
loop_
_entity.id
_entity.type
_entity.pdbx_description
1 polymer ?
#
loop_
_entity_poly.entity_id
_entity_poly.type
_entity_poly.pdbx_seq_one_letter_code
_entity_poly.pdbx_strand_id
1 'polypeptide(L)'
;RHVSGRPRVTTPAEDRYLALSARRRRNTSVQQLVADHFVASGRRISATAVRRRLHNAGLYARRPVVHSYRGDGIMVWAGISLGGHTDLHVFHGGTLTGVRYRDEILDPYAGAIGSDFILMDDNARPHRAVVVEDYLEVTVWSEWNGQLNL
;
A
#
# COMPACT_ATOMS: atom_id res chain seq x y z
N ARG A 1 -29.23 6.44 52.63
CA ARG A 1 -28.50 7.43 51.79
C ARG A 1 -28.06 6.73 50.51
N HIS A 2 -28.64 7.12 49.37
CA HIS A 2 -28.35 6.51 48.07
C HIS A 2 -27.10 7.16 47.47
N VAL A 3 -26.01 6.42 47.31
CA VAL A 3 -24.75 6.94 46.76
C VAL A 3 -24.86 6.96 45.24
N SER A 4 -24.87 8.14 44.62
CA SER A 4 -24.80 8.29 43.17
C SER A 4 -23.38 8.00 42.67
N GLY A 5 -23.11 6.72 42.40
CA GLY A 5 -21.89 6.30 41.72
C GLY A 5 -21.94 6.59 40.22
N ARG A 6 -20.79 6.94 39.63
CA ARG A 6 -20.59 7.09 38.18
C ARG A 6 -21.19 5.89 37.43
N PRO A 7 -22.19 6.06 36.54
CA PRO A 7 -22.88 4.91 35.95
C PRO A 7 -21.91 4.14 35.05
N ARG A 8 -21.59 2.90 35.44
CA ARG A 8 -20.67 1.98 34.73
C ARG A 8 -21.22 1.45 33.40
N VAL A 9 -22.49 1.75 33.10
CA VAL A 9 -23.23 1.17 31.97
C VAL A 9 -23.69 2.30 31.05
N THR A 10 -23.43 2.14 29.76
CA THR A 10 -24.03 2.95 28.68
C THR A 10 -25.28 2.24 28.19
N THR A 11 -26.28 3.03 27.81
CA THR A 11 -27.56 2.50 27.35
C THR A 11 -27.41 1.93 25.93
N PRO A 12 -28.31 1.04 25.50
CA PRO A 12 -28.32 0.55 24.12
C PRO A 12 -28.41 1.68 23.07
N ALA A 13 -29.07 2.79 23.40
CA ALA A 13 -29.16 3.97 22.54
C ALA A 13 -27.82 4.71 22.43
N GLU A 14 -27.11 4.89 23.55
CA GLU A 14 -25.77 5.48 23.58
C GLU A 14 -24.75 4.60 22.84
N ASP A 15 -24.81 3.29 23.01
CA ASP A 15 -23.96 2.33 22.30
C ASP A 15 -24.20 2.40 20.79
N ARG A 16 -25.46 2.52 20.37
CA ARG A 16 -25.83 2.69 18.95
C ARG A 16 -25.34 4.03 18.41
N TYR A 17 -25.45 5.12 19.17
CA TYR A 17 -24.92 6.43 18.78
C TYR A 17 -23.40 6.40 18.57
N LEU A 18 -22.66 5.78 19.48
CA LEU A 18 -21.20 5.62 19.36
C LEU A 18 -20.82 4.79 18.13
N ALA A 19 -21.51 3.66 17.90
CA ALA A 19 -21.24 2.82 16.74
C ALA A 19 -21.57 3.53 15.40
N LEU A 20 -22.70 4.23 15.33
CA LEU A 20 -23.09 4.99 14.13
C LEU A 20 -22.14 6.16 13.88
N SER A 21 -21.77 6.90 14.93
CA SER A 21 -20.81 8.01 14.83
C SER A 21 -19.46 7.54 14.32
N ALA A 22 -18.95 6.41 14.85
CA ALA A 22 -17.69 5.81 14.40
C ALA A 22 -17.77 5.26 12.98
N ARG A 23 -18.91 4.71 12.55
CA ARG A 23 -19.11 4.22 11.17
C ARG A 23 -19.21 5.36 10.15
N ARG A 24 -19.91 6.45 10.50
CA ARG A 24 -20.10 7.63 9.64
C ARG A 24 -18.80 8.42 9.47
N ARG A 25 -18.02 8.56 10.55
CA ARG A 25 -16.76 9.32 10.56
C ARG A 25 -15.60 8.43 11.00
N ARG A 26 -15.12 7.60 10.07
CA ARG A 26 -14.14 6.51 10.33
C ARG A 26 -12.77 6.98 10.84
N ASN A 27 -12.44 8.26 10.71
CA ASN A 27 -11.21 8.90 11.20
C ASN A 27 -11.37 9.61 12.54
N THR A 28 -12.55 9.56 13.17
CA THR A 28 -12.82 10.27 14.43
C THR A 28 -12.06 9.61 15.58
N SER A 29 -11.28 10.39 16.32
CA SER A 29 -10.56 9.90 17.49
C SER A 29 -11.51 9.53 18.63
N VAL A 30 -11.06 8.63 19.52
CA VAL A 30 -11.85 8.27 20.72
C VAL A 30 -12.14 9.49 21.60
N GLN A 31 -11.24 10.47 21.66
CA GLN A 31 -11.45 11.69 22.46
C GLN A 31 -12.55 12.56 21.87
N GLN A 32 -12.59 12.69 20.54
CA GLN A 32 -13.66 13.41 19.88
C GLN A 32 -15.01 12.71 20.07
N LEU A 33 -15.05 11.38 20.01
CA LEU A 33 -16.28 10.62 20.31
C LEU A 33 -16.75 10.79 21.76
N VAL A 34 -15.83 10.93 22.72
CA VAL A 34 -16.17 11.23 24.12
C VAL A 34 -16.80 12.62 24.23
N ALA A 35 -16.23 13.63 23.56
CA ALA A 35 -16.76 14.99 23.54
C ALA A 35 -18.15 15.05 22.89
N ASP A 36 -18.30 14.47 21.70
CA ASP A 36 -19.57 14.42 20.97
C ASP A 36 -20.66 13.66 21.75
N HIS A 37 -20.29 12.58 22.45
CA HIS A 37 -21.21 11.86 23.33
C HIS A 37 -21.66 12.71 24.51
N PHE A 38 -20.74 13.46 25.13
CA PHE A 38 -21.08 14.35 26.24
C PHE A 38 -22.05 15.44 25.80
N VAL A 39 -21.81 16.06 24.64
CA VAL A 39 -22.71 17.06 24.06
C VAL A 39 -24.09 16.48 23.75
N ALA A 40 -24.15 15.27 23.18
CA ALA A 40 -25.41 14.66 22.76
C ALA A 40 -26.27 14.07 23.91
N SER A 41 -25.64 13.60 24.99
CA SER A 41 -26.33 12.86 26.07
C SER A 41 -26.26 13.55 27.44
N GLY A 42 -25.46 14.61 27.58
CA GLY A 42 -25.13 15.22 28.87
C GLY A 42 -24.28 14.33 29.80
N ARG A 43 -23.88 13.12 29.35
CA ARG A 43 -23.29 12.10 30.21
C ARG A 43 -21.81 11.89 29.92
N ARG A 44 -20.99 12.06 30.96
CA ARG A 44 -19.53 11.88 30.87
C ARG A 44 -19.17 10.39 30.92
N ILE A 45 -18.72 9.87 29.78
CA ILE A 45 -18.16 8.52 29.67
C ILE A 45 -16.64 8.59 29.49
N SER A 46 -15.93 7.53 29.91
CA SER A 46 -14.47 7.47 29.73
C SER A 46 -14.11 7.00 28.32
N ALA A 47 -12.93 7.38 27.83
CA ALA A 47 -12.37 6.85 26.59
C ALA A 47 -12.31 5.31 26.59
N THR A 48 -12.03 4.70 27.74
CA THR A 48 -12.04 3.24 27.91
C THR A 48 -13.43 2.64 27.71
N ALA A 49 -14.49 3.31 28.20
CA ALA A 49 -15.86 2.88 27.95
C ALA A 49 -16.19 2.95 26.45
N VAL A 50 -15.84 4.06 25.78
CA VAL A 50 -16.01 4.20 24.32
C VAL A 50 -15.27 3.09 23.57
N ARG A 51 -13.99 2.84 23.87
CA ARG A 51 -13.23 1.74 23.25
C ARG A 51 -13.89 0.38 23.46
N ARG A 52 -14.39 0.09 24.67
CA ARG A 52 -15.10 -1.16 24.96
C ARG A 52 -16.38 -1.29 24.12
N ARG A 53 -17.14 -0.21 23.94
CA ARG A 53 -18.38 -0.23 23.13
C ARG A 53 -18.11 -0.38 21.65
N LEU A 54 -17.08 0.29 21.14
CA LEU A 54 -16.63 0.12 19.77
C LEU A 54 -16.15 -1.32 19.52
N HIS A 55 -15.36 -1.89 20.44
CA HIS A 55 -14.93 -3.29 20.40
C HIS A 55 -16.12 -4.25 20.39
N ASN A 56 -17.09 -4.09 21.30
CA ASN A 56 -18.30 -4.90 21.34
C ASN A 56 -19.16 -4.77 20.07
N ALA A 57 -19.08 -3.63 19.36
CA ALA A 57 -19.74 -3.39 18.08
C ALA A 57 -18.91 -3.87 16.86
N GLY A 58 -17.77 -4.54 17.08
CA GLY A 58 -16.87 -4.99 16.01
C GLY A 58 -16.08 -3.88 15.32
N LEU A 59 -16.10 -2.67 15.88
CA LEU A 59 -15.43 -1.47 15.38
C LEU A 59 -14.10 -1.26 16.11
N TYR A 60 -13.17 -2.19 15.92
CA TYR A 60 -11.78 -1.98 16.30
C TYR A 60 -11.00 -1.56 15.06
N ALA A 61 -9.98 -0.73 15.22
CA ALA A 61 -9.01 -0.53 14.17
C ALA A 61 -8.40 -1.92 13.88
N ARG A 62 -8.79 -2.54 12.76
CA ARG A 62 -7.99 -3.59 12.18
C ARG A 62 -6.66 -2.90 11.87
N ARG A 63 -5.60 -3.24 12.61
CA ARG A 63 -4.26 -2.98 12.11
C ARG A 63 -4.28 -3.51 10.67
N PRO A 64 -3.90 -2.71 9.66
CA PRO A 64 -3.60 -3.28 8.36
C PRO A 64 -2.74 -4.50 8.63
N VAL A 65 -3.07 -5.63 8.02
CA VAL A 65 -2.15 -6.76 8.01
C VAL A 65 -0.94 -6.23 7.25
N VAL A 66 0.02 -5.70 7.99
CA VAL A 66 1.33 -5.39 7.48
C VAL A 66 1.95 -6.75 7.31
N HIS A 67 1.89 -7.29 6.09
CA HIS A 67 2.82 -8.35 5.72
C HIS A 67 4.21 -7.82 6.05
N SER A 68 4.96 -8.58 6.86
CA SER A 68 6.24 -8.16 7.40
C SER A 68 7.28 -8.13 6.28
N TYR A 69 7.23 -7.12 5.43
CA TYR A 69 8.38 -6.70 4.61
C TYR A 69 9.36 -5.92 5.49
N ARG A 70 9.66 -6.39 6.71
CA ARG A 70 10.75 -5.89 7.59
C ARG A 70 10.96 -4.36 7.76
N GLY A 71 10.01 -3.50 7.38
CA GLY A 71 10.18 -2.04 7.32
C GLY A 71 10.57 -1.47 5.95
N ASP A 72 10.86 -2.33 4.96
CA ASP A 72 11.12 -1.97 3.58
C ASP A 72 9.79 -1.90 2.80
N GLY A 73 9.62 -0.84 2.00
CA GLY A 73 8.48 -0.73 1.10
C GLY A 73 8.42 -1.90 0.10
N ILE A 74 7.23 -2.18 -0.43
CA ILE A 74 7.10 -3.12 -1.55
C ILE A 74 7.58 -2.40 -2.81
N MET A 75 8.56 -2.97 -3.49
CA MET A 75 8.99 -2.49 -4.79
C MET A 75 8.25 -3.26 -5.89
N VAL A 76 7.69 -2.50 -6.83
CA VAL A 76 6.94 -3.04 -7.97
C VAL A 76 7.42 -2.37 -9.26
N TRP A 77 7.30 -3.06 -10.38
CA TRP A 77 7.61 -2.54 -11.70
C TRP A 77 6.50 -2.87 -12.70
N ALA A 78 6.22 -1.94 -13.61
CA ALA A 78 5.36 -2.18 -14.77
C ALA A 78 5.82 -1.30 -15.93
N GLY A 79 5.76 -1.84 -17.15
CA GLY A 79 5.99 -1.13 -18.39
C GLY A 79 4.67 -0.81 -19.09
N ILE A 80 4.58 0.36 -19.72
CA ILE A 80 3.43 0.78 -20.54
C ILE A 80 3.95 1.24 -21.90
N SER A 81 3.24 0.86 -22.96
CA SER A 81 3.48 1.31 -24.32
C SER A 81 2.17 1.80 -24.95
N LEU A 82 2.23 2.33 -26.17
CA LEU A 82 1.03 2.73 -26.90
C LEU A 82 0.09 1.55 -27.21
N GLY A 83 0.66 0.35 -27.39
CA GLY A 83 -0.07 -0.86 -27.78
C GLY A 83 -0.43 -1.81 -26.63
N GLY A 84 -0.03 -1.52 -25.39
CA GLY A 84 -0.30 -2.38 -24.25
C GLY A 84 0.46 -2.03 -22.98
N HIS A 85 0.40 -2.93 -21.99
CA HIS A 85 1.16 -2.83 -20.75
C HIS A 85 1.64 -4.22 -20.31
N THR A 86 2.69 -4.28 -19.51
CA THR A 86 3.10 -5.52 -18.84
C THR A 86 2.22 -5.76 -17.62
N ASP A 87 2.25 -6.98 -17.09
CA ASP A 87 1.77 -7.21 -15.73
C ASP A 87 2.66 -6.48 -14.71
N LEU A 88 2.11 -6.24 -13.51
CA LEU A 88 2.86 -5.65 -12.40
C LEU A 88 3.78 -6.70 -11.78
N HIS A 89 5.09 -6.53 -11.94
CA HIS A 89 6.10 -7.36 -11.30
C HIS A 89 6.35 -6.90 -9.87
N VAL A 90 6.31 -7.83 -8.91
CA VAL A 90 6.59 -7.54 -7.50
C VAL A 90 7.97 -8.08 -7.16
N PHE A 91 8.89 -7.20 -6.75
CA PHE A 91 10.20 -7.64 -6.28
C PHE A 91 10.11 -8.21 -4.87
N HIS A 92 10.53 -9.46 -4.73
CA HIS A 92 10.58 -10.12 -3.43
C HIS A 92 11.96 -9.95 -2.79
N GLY A 93 12.02 -9.13 -1.73
CA GLY A 93 13.19 -8.97 -0.85
C GLY A 93 14.41 -8.29 -1.49
N GLY A 94 15.28 -7.75 -0.65
CA GLY A 94 16.55 -7.14 -1.07
C GLY A 94 16.43 -5.82 -1.85
N THR A 95 17.56 -5.24 -2.21
CA THR A 95 17.66 -4.01 -3.02
C THR A 95 17.60 -4.37 -4.51
N LEU A 96 16.98 -3.49 -5.33
CA LEU A 96 17.08 -3.58 -6.78
C LEU A 96 18.50 -3.24 -7.22
N THR A 97 19.16 -4.18 -7.89
CA THR A 97 20.48 -4.03 -8.49
C THR A 97 20.36 -4.07 -10.01
N GLY A 98 21.37 -3.59 -10.74
CA GLY A 98 21.35 -3.64 -12.21
C GLY A 98 21.21 -5.05 -12.77
N VAL A 99 21.83 -6.05 -12.13
CA VAL A 99 21.69 -7.46 -12.52
C VAL A 99 20.24 -7.93 -12.36
N ARG A 100 19.60 -7.61 -11.23
CA ARG A 100 18.20 -7.95 -11.01
C ARG A 100 17.26 -7.22 -11.96
N TYR A 101 17.56 -5.97 -12.30
CA TYR A 101 16.80 -5.23 -13.29
C TYR A 101 16.91 -5.91 -14.67
N ARG A 102 18.10 -6.32 -15.09
CA ARG A 102 18.28 -7.08 -16.33
C ARG A 102 17.49 -8.40 -16.31
N ASP A 103 17.71 -9.23 -15.30
CA ASP A 103 17.20 -10.61 -15.29
C ASP A 103 15.70 -10.70 -14.99
N GLU A 104 15.17 -9.84 -14.11
CA GLU A 104 13.76 -9.88 -13.69
C GLU A 104 12.87 -8.97 -14.54
N ILE A 105 13.42 -7.95 -15.22
CA ILE A 105 12.66 -6.97 -16.00
C ILE A 105 13.05 -7.00 -17.47
N LEU A 106 14.31 -6.70 -17.83
CA LEU A 106 14.64 -6.53 -19.26
C LEU A 106 14.54 -7.84 -20.03
N ASP A 107 15.10 -8.93 -19.53
CA ASP A 107 15.12 -10.22 -20.22
C ASP A 107 13.72 -10.79 -20.56
N PRO A 108 12.75 -10.83 -19.62
CA PRO A 108 11.42 -11.35 -19.93
C PRO A 108 10.61 -10.44 -20.87
N TYR A 109 10.91 -9.14 -20.93
CA TYR A 109 10.12 -8.18 -21.70
C TYR A 109 10.79 -7.68 -22.99
N ALA A 110 12.11 -7.83 -23.16
CA ALA A 110 12.83 -7.36 -24.34
C ALA A 110 12.24 -7.94 -25.65
N GLY A 111 11.94 -9.24 -25.67
CA GLY A 111 11.29 -9.87 -26.83
C GLY A 111 9.84 -9.45 -27.07
N ALA A 112 9.14 -8.96 -26.03
CA ALA A 112 7.73 -8.56 -26.11
C ALA A 112 7.53 -7.10 -26.51
N ILE A 113 8.48 -6.22 -26.17
CA ILE A 113 8.39 -4.79 -26.49
C ILE A 113 8.87 -4.53 -27.94
N GLY A 114 9.59 -5.48 -28.55
CA GLY A 114 10.09 -5.42 -29.93
C GLY A 114 11.54 -4.94 -30.00
N SER A 115 12.11 -4.80 -31.19
CA SER A 115 13.48 -4.28 -31.39
C SER A 115 13.53 -2.74 -31.45
N ASP A 116 12.44 -2.12 -31.90
CA ASP A 116 12.39 -0.68 -32.21
C ASP A 116 11.81 0.17 -31.06
N PHE A 117 11.66 -0.40 -29.86
CA PHE A 117 11.10 0.34 -28.75
C PHE A 117 12.13 1.23 -28.09
N ILE A 118 11.70 2.45 -27.77
CA ILE A 118 12.47 3.36 -26.95
C ILE A 118 12.11 3.09 -25.50
N LEU A 119 13.02 2.46 -24.75
CA LEU A 119 12.87 2.31 -23.30
C LEU A 119 13.04 3.69 -22.65
N MET A 120 11.99 4.14 -21.96
CA MET A 120 12.02 5.37 -21.16
C MET A 120 11.87 5.02 -19.69
N ASP A 121 12.90 5.29 -18.91
CA ASP A 121 12.93 5.11 -17.46
C ASP A 121 13.69 6.28 -16.80
N ASP A 122 13.80 6.26 -15.48
CA ASP A 122 14.57 7.24 -14.74
C ASP A 122 16.07 6.90 -14.71
N ASN A 123 16.88 7.83 -14.23
CA ASN A 123 18.33 7.65 -14.10
C ASN A 123 18.74 6.94 -12.79
N ALA A 124 17.89 6.07 -12.24
CA ALA A 124 18.26 5.30 -11.07
C ALA A 124 19.49 4.42 -11.37
N ARG A 125 20.37 4.25 -10.36
CA ARG A 125 21.63 3.50 -10.53
C ARG A 125 21.45 2.10 -11.14
N PRO A 126 20.43 1.30 -10.78
CA PRO A 126 20.20 0.01 -11.42
C PRO A 126 19.90 0.11 -12.93
N HIS A 127 19.21 1.14 -13.40
CA HIS A 127 18.84 1.35 -14.81
C HIS A 127 20.00 1.87 -15.67
N ARG A 128 21.00 2.49 -15.02
CA ARG A 128 22.23 3.01 -15.63
C ARG A 128 23.44 2.15 -15.25
N ALA A 129 23.22 0.89 -14.89
CA ALA A 129 24.31 -0.02 -14.56
C ALA A 129 24.94 -0.54 -15.85
N VAL A 130 26.27 -0.73 -15.88
CA VAL A 130 26.99 -1.25 -17.06
C VAL A 130 26.36 -2.54 -17.59
N VAL A 131 25.97 -3.46 -16.71
CA VAL A 131 25.31 -4.73 -17.10
C VAL A 131 23.96 -4.55 -17.81
N VAL A 132 23.29 -3.41 -17.58
CA VAL A 132 22.03 -3.03 -18.22
C VAL A 132 22.31 -2.32 -19.54
N GLU A 133 23.27 -1.40 -19.55
CA GLU A 133 23.70 -0.70 -20.77
C GLU A 133 24.21 -1.70 -21.81
N ASP A 134 25.12 -2.61 -21.41
CA ASP A 134 25.62 -3.68 -22.27
C ASP A 134 24.49 -4.57 -22.82
N TYR A 135 23.47 -4.87 -22.01
CA TYR A 135 22.34 -5.68 -22.45
C TYR A 135 21.51 -4.97 -23.53
N LEU A 136 21.21 -3.69 -23.32
CA LEU A 136 20.46 -2.87 -24.27
C LEU A 136 21.26 -2.65 -25.55
N GLU A 137 22.57 -2.43 -25.46
CA GLU A 137 23.45 -2.32 -26.62
C GLU A 137 23.55 -3.65 -27.38
N VAL A 138 23.84 -4.78 -26.71
CA VAL A 138 24.00 -6.08 -27.37
C VAL A 138 22.72 -6.55 -28.04
N THR A 139 21.56 -6.31 -27.43
CA THR A 139 20.26 -6.63 -28.05
C THR A 139 20.12 -5.89 -29.39
N VAL A 140 20.48 -4.61 -29.43
CA VAL A 140 20.48 -3.78 -30.65
C VAL A 140 21.56 -4.24 -31.66
N TRP A 141 22.78 -4.55 -31.19
CA TRP A 141 23.91 -4.94 -32.06
C TRP A 141 23.80 -6.35 -32.66
N SER A 142 23.15 -7.28 -31.95
CA SER A 142 22.96 -8.66 -32.44
C SER A 142 22.00 -8.71 -33.63
N GLU A 143 21.01 -7.81 -33.68
CA GLU A 143 20.04 -7.70 -34.77
C GLU A 143 20.62 -7.02 -36.01
N TRP A 144 21.45 -5.98 -35.84
CA TRP A 144 22.19 -5.35 -36.96
C TRP A 144 23.06 -6.37 -37.71
N ASN A 145 23.70 -7.28 -37.00
CA ASN A 145 24.48 -8.35 -37.62
C ASN A 145 23.60 -9.50 -38.17
N GLY A 146 22.36 -9.65 -37.70
CA GLY A 146 21.38 -10.58 -38.26
C GLY A 146 20.79 -10.11 -39.59
N GLN A 147 20.59 -8.81 -39.77
CA GLN A 147 20.09 -8.22 -41.03
C GLN A 147 21.14 -8.17 -42.16
N LEU A 148 22.44 -8.18 -41.82
CA LEU A 148 23.53 -8.20 -42.80
C LEU A 148 23.91 -9.62 -43.28
N ASN A 149 23.33 -10.66 -42.69
CA ASN A 149 23.59 -12.07 -43.01
C ASN A 149 22.41 -12.77 -43.72
N LEU A 150 21.52 -12.01 -44.38
CA LEU A 150 20.47 -12.51 -45.28
C LEU A 150 20.65 -11.97 -46.70
#